data_AF-A0A8J5R2W1-F1
#
_entry.id   AF-A0A8J5R2W1-F1
#
_cell.length_a   1.000
_cell.length_b   1.000
_cell.length_c   1.000
_cell.angle_alpha   90.00
_cell.angle_beta   90.00
_cell.angle_gamma   90.00
#
_symmetry.space_group_name_H-M   'P 1'
#
loop_
_entity.id
_entity.type
_entity.pdbx_description
1 polymer ?
#
loop_
_entity_poly.entity_id
_entity_poly.type
_entity_poly.pdbx_seq_one_letter_code
_entity_poly.pdbx_strand_id
1 'polypeptide(L)'
;MTNKCKLALLRLEEDFNAIFGAETRIAVSGRQWQDKSYEAVQRVAILLTNSTIKAFEYVIKNLNCIEIFFKHYSNLKKLLIPYLGEQTESIMKSLQKSSSLFHYVTIIDQLPEIDELTEITIKQLKKIEKITSGVEKETIILDRAFIAFDPSLKQYTSILLGKAILKQDVALSSCELIKRREVCFQAAENVVSIPLTEEQQASPIKDFSAYIMYSVMFLIVLIGVIIYRLFKVLFG
;
A
#
# COMPACT_ATOMS: atom_id res chain seq x y z
N MET A 1 -12.46 -7.00 -13.08
CA MET A 1 -13.02 -5.87 -12.30
C MET A 1 -12.09 -4.66 -12.26
N THR A 2 -10.77 -4.86 -12.13
CA THR A 2 -9.75 -3.79 -12.13
C THR A 2 -9.82 -2.87 -13.35
N ASN A 3 -10.04 -3.41 -14.56
CA ASN A 3 -10.21 -2.60 -15.77
C ASN A 3 -11.45 -1.70 -15.75
N LYS A 4 -12.54 -2.13 -15.10
CA LYS A 4 -13.74 -1.29 -14.94
C LYS A 4 -13.49 -0.15 -13.95
N CYS A 5 -12.78 -0.43 -12.86
CA CYS A 5 -12.38 0.60 -11.89
C CYS A 5 -11.39 1.61 -12.50
N LYS A 6 -10.39 1.12 -13.25
CA LYS A 6 -9.47 1.95 -14.03
C LYS A 6 -10.21 2.87 -15.00
N LEU A 7 -11.17 2.34 -15.77
CA LEU A 7 -11.99 3.12 -16.69
C LEU A 7 -12.87 4.15 -15.97
N ALA A 8 -13.43 3.80 -14.81
CA ALA A 8 -14.22 4.71 -14.00
C ALA A 8 -13.37 5.84 -13.40
N LEU A 9 -12.14 5.54 -12.97
CA LEU A 9 -11.19 6.54 -12.47
C LEU A 9 -10.68 7.45 -13.59
N LEU A 10 -10.40 6.89 -14.78
CA LEU A 10 -10.01 7.67 -15.95
C LEU A 10 -11.15 8.58 -16.43
N ARG A 11 -12.40 8.09 -16.43
CA ARG A 11 -13.57 8.93 -16.72
C ARG A 11 -13.77 10.00 -15.66
N LEU A 12 -13.60 9.68 -14.38
CA LEU A 12 -13.69 10.68 -13.32
C LEU A 12 -12.61 11.75 -13.47
N GLU A 13 -11.39 11.35 -13.83
CA GLU A 13 -10.28 12.25 -14.14
C GLU A 13 -10.57 13.10 -15.39
N GLU A 14 -11.12 12.52 -16.46
CA GLU A 14 -11.55 13.24 -17.66
C GLU A 14 -12.68 14.22 -17.35
N ASP A 15 -13.72 13.80 -16.61
CA ASP A 15 -14.85 14.65 -16.20
C ASP A 15 -14.37 15.78 -15.29
N PHE A 16 -13.46 15.47 -14.37
CA PHE A 16 -12.82 16.46 -13.51
C PHE A 16 -11.98 17.43 -14.35
N ASN A 17 -11.16 16.95 -15.27
CA ASN A 17 -10.36 17.80 -16.16
C ASN A 17 -11.22 18.57 -17.18
N ALA A 18 -12.40 18.09 -17.55
CA ALA A 18 -13.34 18.82 -18.40
C ALA A 18 -14.01 19.97 -17.64
N ILE A 19 -14.32 19.77 -16.36
CA ILE A 19 -14.96 20.78 -15.50
C ILE A 19 -13.92 21.76 -14.93
N PHE A 20 -12.70 21.29 -14.67
CA PHE A 20 -11.66 21.96 -13.87
C PHE A 20 -10.27 22.05 -14.53
N GLY A 21 -9.99 21.36 -15.64
CA GLY A 21 -8.63 21.13 -16.18
C GLY A 21 -8.16 22.09 -17.28
N ALA A 22 -8.97 23.05 -17.70
CA ALA A 22 -8.62 23.99 -18.78
C ALA A 22 -7.38 24.87 -18.50
N GLU A 23 -6.82 24.87 -17.29
CA GLU A 23 -5.68 25.70 -16.90
C GLU A 23 -4.55 24.93 -16.18
N THR A 24 -4.44 23.61 -16.40
CA THR A 24 -3.36 22.80 -15.79
C THR A 24 -2.00 22.92 -16.47
N ARG A 25 -1.72 24.06 -17.12
CA ARG A 25 -0.37 24.48 -17.50
C ARG A 25 -0.21 25.95 -17.15
N ILE A 26 0.13 26.21 -15.88
CA ILE A 26 0.62 27.51 -15.39
C ILE A 26 -0.46 28.63 -15.42
N ALA A 27 -1.55 28.48 -14.66
CA ALA A 27 -2.31 29.65 -14.19
C ALA A 27 -3.08 29.31 -12.91
N VAL A 28 -2.82 30.07 -11.86
CA VAL A 28 -3.57 30.09 -10.58
C VAL A 28 -4.85 30.95 -10.75
N SER A 29 -5.52 30.92 -11.90
CA SER A 29 -6.52 31.96 -12.21
C SER A 29 -7.57 31.51 -13.23
N GLY A 30 -8.69 30.94 -12.77
CA GLY A 30 -9.83 30.74 -13.68
C GLY A 30 -11.17 30.33 -13.09
N ARG A 31 -11.23 29.59 -11.97
CA ARG A 31 -12.47 29.39 -11.19
C ARG A 31 -12.14 29.29 -9.72
N GLN A 32 -12.33 30.37 -8.97
CA GLN A 32 -12.14 30.32 -7.52
C GLN A 32 -13.31 29.53 -6.95
N TRP A 33 -13.01 28.43 -6.25
CA TRP A 33 -14.02 27.66 -5.49
C TRP A 33 -14.80 28.56 -4.52
N GLN A 34 -14.16 29.67 -4.13
CA GLN A 34 -14.69 30.76 -3.31
C GLN A 34 -15.88 31.48 -3.95
N ASP A 35 -16.00 31.46 -5.28
CA ASP A 35 -17.08 32.13 -6.03
C ASP A 35 -18.27 31.20 -6.34
N LYS A 36 -18.21 29.93 -5.92
CA LYS A 36 -19.27 28.95 -6.15
C LYS A 36 -20.12 28.78 -4.90
N SER A 37 -21.43 28.61 -5.09
CA SER A 37 -22.36 28.25 -4.01
C SER A 37 -21.86 27.01 -3.27
N TYR A 38 -21.94 27.02 -1.95
CA TYR A 38 -21.58 25.90 -1.10
C TYR A 38 -22.26 24.61 -1.52
N GLU A 39 -23.55 24.66 -1.88
CA GLU A 39 -24.28 23.47 -2.33
C GLU A 39 -23.64 22.78 -3.56
N ALA A 40 -23.15 23.56 -4.52
CA ALA A 40 -22.47 23.02 -5.70
C ALA A 40 -21.12 22.36 -5.32
N VAL A 41 -20.35 23.02 -4.45
CA VAL A 41 -19.07 22.49 -3.95
C VAL A 41 -19.26 21.24 -3.12
N GLN A 42 -20.28 21.22 -2.26
CA GLN A 42 -20.66 20.11 -1.40
C GLN A 42 -21.00 18.86 -2.22
N ARG A 43 -21.81 18.98 -3.28
CA ARG A 43 -22.16 17.85 -4.15
C ARG A 43 -20.93 17.24 -4.82
N VAL A 44 -20.01 18.08 -5.30
CA VAL A 44 -18.75 17.61 -5.91
C VAL A 44 -17.86 16.94 -4.86
N ALA A 45 -17.73 17.53 -3.66
CA ALA A 45 -16.97 16.95 -2.56
C ALA A 45 -17.50 15.56 -2.18
N ILE A 46 -18.83 15.41 -2.02
CA ILE A 46 -19.47 14.12 -1.73
C ILE A 46 -19.15 13.11 -2.84
N LEU A 47 -19.28 13.49 -4.11
CA LEU A 47 -19.00 12.60 -5.24
C LEU A 47 -17.54 12.13 -5.24
N LEU A 48 -16.59 13.05 -5.06
CA LEU A 48 -15.16 12.75 -5.02
C LEU A 48 -14.82 11.87 -3.82
N THR A 49 -15.27 12.23 -2.62
CA THR A 49 -15.01 11.45 -1.41
C THR A 49 -15.60 10.04 -1.52
N ASN A 50 -16.82 9.88 -2.03
CA ASN A 50 -17.44 8.56 -2.20
C ASN A 50 -16.72 7.71 -3.26
N SER A 51 -16.24 8.33 -4.34
CA SER A 51 -15.44 7.64 -5.36
C SER A 51 -14.11 7.16 -4.79
N THR A 52 -13.45 8.01 -4.00
CA THR A 52 -12.21 7.66 -3.31
C THR A 52 -12.42 6.56 -2.27
N ILE A 53 -13.50 6.60 -1.47
CA ILE A 53 -13.84 5.52 -0.52
C ILE A 53 -13.95 4.18 -1.26
N LYS A 54 -14.71 4.12 -2.36
CA LYS A 54 -14.84 2.90 -3.16
C LYS A 54 -13.49 2.42 -3.69
N ALA A 55 -12.63 3.32 -4.15
CA ALA A 55 -11.28 2.97 -4.59
C ALA A 55 -10.46 2.34 -3.44
N PHE A 56 -10.50 2.94 -2.25
CA PHE A 56 -9.81 2.40 -1.06
C PHE A 56 -10.38 1.05 -0.61
N GLU A 57 -11.69 0.82 -0.68
CA GLU A 57 -12.28 -0.50 -0.42
C GLU A 57 -11.72 -1.58 -1.37
N TYR A 58 -11.55 -1.25 -2.65
CA TYR A 58 -10.91 -2.17 -3.60
C TYR A 58 -9.44 -2.39 -3.29
N VAL A 59 -8.70 -1.35 -2.88
CA VAL A 59 -7.30 -1.48 -2.47
C VAL A 59 -7.18 -2.40 -1.26
N ILE A 60 -7.98 -2.21 -0.21
CA ILE A 60 -7.99 -3.06 0.99
C ILE A 60 -8.28 -4.52 0.64
N LYS A 61 -9.31 -4.77 -0.19
CA LYS A 61 -9.62 -6.12 -0.66
C LYS A 61 -8.44 -6.77 -1.39
N ASN A 62 -7.77 -6.01 -2.26
CA ASN A 62 -6.59 -6.51 -2.98
C ASN A 62 -5.42 -6.78 -2.01
N LEU A 63 -5.15 -5.90 -1.06
CA LEU A 63 -4.11 -6.10 -0.05
C LEU A 63 -4.36 -7.37 0.77
N ASN A 64 -5.61 -7.59 1.21
CA ASN A 64 -6.01 -8.80 1.94
C ASN A 64 -5.81 -10.06 1.09
N CYS A 65 -6.17 -10.03 -0.20
CA CYS A 65 -5.92 -11.15 -1.11
C CYS A 65 -4.42 -11.44 -1.25
N ILE A 66 -3.59 -10.40 -1.41
CA ILE A 66 -2.14 -10.53 -1.49
C ILE A 66 -1.57 -11.14 -0.20
N GLU A 67 -2.04 -10.66 0.96
CA GLU A 67 -1.58 -11.16 2.25
C GLU A 67 -1.95 -12.62 2.48
N ILE A 68 -3.19 -13.02 2.17
CA ILE A 68 -3.65 -14.43 2.27
C ILE A 68 -2.81 -15.32 1.35
N PHE A 69 -2.56 -14.87 0.12
CA PHE A 69 -1.74 -15.60 -0.83
C PHE A 69 -0.29 -15.74 -0.33
N PHE A 70 0.34 -14.65 0.13
CA PHE A 70 1.73 -14.66 0.60
C PHE A 70 1.91 -15.35 1.95
N LYS A 71 0.86 -15.52 2.75
CA LYS A 71 0.90 -16.22 4.05
C LYS A 71 1.48 -17.63 3.95
N HIS A 72 1.30 -18.28 2.81
CA HIS A 72 1.72 -19.67 2.57
C HIS A 72 3.16 -19.78 2.06
N TYR A 73 3.80 -18.66 1.70
CA TYR A 73 5.13 -18.62 1.08
C TYR A 73 6.07 -17.71 1.87
N SER A 74 7.01 -18.29 2.63
CA SER A 74 7.98 -17.56 3.46
C SER A 74 8.79 -16.52 2.68
N ASN A 75 9.12 -16.84 1.43
CA ASN A 75 9.78 -15.94 0.47
C ASN A 75 8.96 -14.71 0.14
N LEU A 76 7.68 -14.91 -0.18
CA LEU A 76 6.82 -13.84 -0.66
C LEU A 76 6.34 -12.97 0.50
N LYS A 77 6.27 -13.49 1.73
CA LYS A 77 5.94 -12.69 2.92
C LYS A 77 6.87 -11.48 3.09
N LYS A 78 8.14 -11.59 2.69
CA LYS A 78 9.13 -10.50 2.71
C LYS A 78 8.81 -9.38 1.72
N LEU A 79 7.97 -9.66 0.71
CA LEU A 79 7.51 -8.68 -0.27
C LEU A 79 6.30 -7.87 0.23
N LEU A 80 5.65 -8.25 1.34
CA LEU A 80 4.55 -7.45 1.89
C LEU A 80 5.08 -6.11 2.41
N ILE A 81 4.40 -5.01 2.06
CA ILE A 81 4.68 -3.69 2.61
C ILE A 81 4.13 -3.67 4.05
N PRO A 82 4.97 -3.53 5.09
CA PRO A 82 4.52 -3.50 6.47
C PRO A 82 3.52 -2.37 6.70
N TYR A 83 2.49 -2.61 7.51
CA TYR A 83 1.48 -1.62 7.91
C TYR A 83 0.68 -0.97 6.77
N LEU A 84 0.89 -1.36 5.51
CA LEU A 84 0.16 -0.77 4.37
C LEU A 84 -1.34 -1.02 4.49
N GLY A 85 -1.75 -2.22 4.92
CA GLY A 85 -3.16 -2.55 5.18
C GLY A 85 -3.78 -1.65 6.25
N GLU A 86 -3.21 -1.66 7.46
CA GLU A 86 -3.69 -0.85 8.59
C GLU A 86 -3.79 0.64 8.27
N GLN A 87 -2.78 1.18 7.58
CA GLN A 87 -2.74 2.58 7.21
C GLN A 87 -3.76 2.91 6.09
N THR A 88 -3.98 2.00 5.14
CA THR A 88 -5.02 2.13 4.11
C THR A 88 -6.42 2.14 4.73
N GLU A 89 -6.67 1.28 5.74
CA GLU A 89 -7.92 1.29 6.51
C GLU A 89 -8.10 2.58 7.30
N SER A 90 -7.03 3.10 7.90
CA SER A 90 -7.04 4.38 8.62
C SER A 90 -7.45 5.54 7.70
N ILE A 91 -6.86 5.62 6.50
CA ILE A 91 -7.25 6.60 5.48
C ILE A 91 -8.72 6.43 5.09
N MET A 92 -9.18 5.20 4.86
CA MET A 92 -10.59 4.95 4.52
C MET A 92 -11.54 5.46 5.61
N LYS A 93 -11.22 5.23 6.89
CA LYS A 93 -12.00 5.75 8.03
C LYS A 93 -12.02 7.28 8.05
N SER A 94 -10.90 7.94 7.74
CA SER A 94 -10.82 9.41 7.63
C SER A 94 -11.68 9.96 6.48
N LEU A 95 -11.66 9.29 5.32
CA LEU A 95 -12.51 9.63 4.18
C LEU A 95 -14.00 9.44 4.49
N GLN A 96 -14.38 8.38 5.23
CA GLN A 96 -15.76 8.15 5.67
C GLN A 96 -16.25 9.25 6.62
N LYS A 97 -15.40 9.71 7.54
CA LYS A 97 -15.69 10.87 8.40
C LYS A 97 -15.84 12.16 7.60
N SER A 98 -14.96 12.38 6.62
CA SER A 98 -15.07 13.54 5.74
C SER A 98 -16.37 13.52 4.95
N SER A 99 -16.75 12.35 4.42
CA SER A 99 -18.04 12.17 3.73
C SER A 99 -19.22 12.50 4.64
N SER A 100 -19.23 12.02 5.89
CA SER A 100 -20.33 12.34 6.82
C SER A 100 -20.42 13.83 7.16
N LEU A 101 -19.29 14.53 7.24
CA LEU A 101 -19.26 15.99 7.41
C LEU A 101 -19.89 16.72 6.21
N PHE A 102 -19.64 16.25 4.99
CA PHE A 102 -20.22 16.85 3.80
C PHE A 102 -21.72 16.58 3.62
N HIS A 103 -22.33 15.63 4.33
CA HIS A 103 -23.78 15.39 4.26
C HIS A 103 -24.61 16.34 5.13
N TYR A 104 -23.98 17.17 5.98
CA TYR A 104 -24.72 18.14 6.79
C TYR A 104 -25.24 19.29 5.94
N VAL A 105 -26.56 19.52 5.98
CA VAL A 105 -27.20 20.70 5.41
C VAL A 105 -26.81 21.94 6.23
N THR A 106 -26.39 23.01 5.56
CA THR A 106 -25.98 24.28 6.16
C THR A 106 -26.67 25.45 5.46
N ILE A 107 -26.66 26.63 6.10
CA ILE A 107 -27.24 27.88 5.59
C ILE A 107 -26.18 28.77 4.91
N ILE A 108 -25.03 28.23 4.52
CA ILE A 108 -23.85 29.02 4.10
C ILE A 108 -24.19 29.97 2.95
N ASP A 109 -24.97 29.49 1.98
CA ASP A 109 -25.38 30.28 0.81
C ASP A 109 -26.39 31.40 1.16
N GLN A 110 -27.07 31.30 2.31
CA GLN A 110 -28.08 32.26 2.79
C GLN A 110 -27.50 33.27 3.80
N LEU A 111 -26.25 33.08 4.26
CA LEU A 111 -25.60 33.99 5.22
C LEU A 111 -25.59 35.47 4.80
N PRO A 112 -25.41 35.84 3.52
CA PRO A 112 -25.44 37.24 3.10
C PRO A 112 -26.81 37.92 3.25
N GLU A 113 -27.89 37.15 3.36
CA GLU A 113 -29.28 37.64 3.42
C GLU A 113 -29.81 37.75 4.86
N ILE A 114 -28.97 37.47 5.87
CA ILE A 114 -29.36 37.50 7.28
C ILE A 114 -29.03 38.86 7.88
N ASP A 115 -30.04 39.71 8.01
CA ASP A 115 -29.90 41.06 8.58
C ASP A 115 -29.77 41.07 10.12
N GLU A 116 -30.29 40.04 10.81
CA GLU A 116 -30.26 39.96 12.29
C GLU A 116 -29.73 38.62 12.83
N LEU A 117 -28.81 38.70 13.81
CA LEU A 117 -28.25 37.56 14.52
C LEU A 117 -29.22 37.02 15.58
N THR A 118 -30.08 36.11 15.15
CA THR A 118 -30.95 35.34 16.06
C THR A 118 -30.21 34.16 16.70
N GLU A 119 -30.74 33.63 17.83
CA GLU A 119 -30.19 32.44 18.49
C GLU A 119 -30.13 31.21 17.55
N ILE A 120 -31.04 31.15 16.57
CA ILE A 120 -31.09 30.11 15.54
C ILE A 120 -29.90 30.26 14.58
N THR A 121 -29.61 31.47 14.10
CA THR A 121 -28.45 31.76 13.26
C THR A 121 -27.14 31.42 13.98
N ILE A 122 -27.02 31.76 15.27
CA ILE A 122 -25.84 31.41 16.08
C ILE A 122 -25.63 29.89 16.17
N LYS A 123 -26.71 29.11 16.35
CA LYS A 123 -26.62 27.64 16.37
C LYS A 123 -26.17 27.07 15.02
N GLN A 124 -26.63 27.65 13.91
CA GLN A 124 -26.22 27.25 12.56
C GLN A 124 -24.76 27.64 12.27
N LEU A 125 -24.29 28.82 12.71
CA LEU A 125 -22.89 29.23 12.61
C LEU A 125 -21.96 28.28 13.37
N LYS A 126 -22.32 27.90 14.60
CA LYS A 126 -21.57 26.88 15.37
C LYS A 126 -21.52 25.52 14.66
N LYS A 127 -22.59 25.16 13.94
CA LYS A 127 -22.62 23.94 13.13
C LYS A 127 -21.66 24.03 11.95
N ILE A 128 -21.61 25.18 11.27
CA ILE A 128 -20.67 25.44 10.17
C ILE A 128 -19.23 25.36 10.68
N GLU A 129 -18.92 26.03 11.80
CA GLU A 129 -17.60 25.98 12.43
C GLU A 129 -17.17 24.55 12.78
N LYS A 130 -18.09 23.74 13.33
CA LYS A 130 -17.85 22.32 13.62
C LYS A 130 -17.56 21.50 12.36
N ILE A 131 -18.24 21.79 11.25
CA ILE A 131 -18.00 21.11 9.97
C ILE A 131 -16.62 21.51 9.43
N THR A 132 -16.32 22.80 9.37
CA THR A 132 -15.05 23.33 8.85
C THR A 132 -13.86 22.81 9.65
N SER A 133 -13.90 22.90 10.98
CA SER A 133 -12.84 22.36 11.86
C SER A 133 -12.70 20.84 11.75
N GLY A 134 -13.81 20.13 11.54
CA GLY A 134 -13.80 18.70 11.25
C GLY A 134 -13.08 18.38 9.94
N VAL A 135 -13.39 19.11 8.87
CA VAL A 135 -12.76 18.94 7.55
C VAL A 135 -11.27 19.28 7.61
N GLU A 136 -10.89 20.34 8.30
CA GLU A 136 -9.48 20.73 8.49
C GLU A 136 -8.70 19.64 9.23
N LYS A 137 -9.28 19.10 10.30
CA LYS A 137 -8.67 18.00 11.06
C LYS A 137 -8.44 16.75 10.20
N GLU A 138 -9.44 16.33 9.43
CA GLU A 138 -9.29 15.17 8.55
C GLU A 138 -8.31 15.45 7.39
N THR A 139 -8.27 16.69 6.89
CA THR A 139 -7.27 17.11 5.88
C THR A 139 -5.84 16.96 6.40
N ILE A 140 -5.57 17.41 7.63
CA ILE A 140 -4.25 17.25 8.27
C ILE A 140 -3.88 15.76 8.43
N ILE A 141 -4.85 14.90 8.75
CA ILE A 141 -4.62 13.45 8.88
C ILE A 141 -4.24 12.86 7.52
N LEU A 142 -5.00 13.18 6.46
CA LEU A 142 -4.75 12.68 5.11
C LEU A 142 -3.41 13.18 4.54
N ASP A 143 -3.07 14.45 4.78
CA ASP A 143 -1.80 15.04 4.35
C ASP A 143 -0.62 14.37 5.04
N ARG A 144 -0.68 14.21 6.37
CA ARG A 144 0.35 13.48 7.13
C ARG A 144 0.49 12.04 6.66
N ALA A 145 -0.62 11.36 6.37
CA ALA A 145 -0.58 10.02 5.83
C ALA A 145 0.13 10.00 4.46
N PHE A 146 -0.20 10.93 3.56
CA PHE A 146 0.43 11.05 2.25
C PHE A 146 1.95 11.31 2.34
N ILE A 147 2.36 12.27 3.19
CA ILE A 147 3.76 12.62 3.44
C ILE A 147 4.54 11.42 4.01
N ALA A 148 3.90 10.56 4.81
CA ALA A 148 4.54 9.34 5.29
C ALA A 148 4.61 8.24 4.21
N PHE A 149 3.52 8.07 3.45
CA PHE A 149 3.39 6.99 2.48
C PHE A 149 4.31 7.13 1.28
N ASP A 150 4.38 8.30 0.67
CA ASP A 150 5.13 8.48 -0.58
C ASP A 150 6.63 8.16 -0.43
N PRO A 151 7.33 8.66 0.62
CA PRO A 151 8.72 8.26 0.88
C PRO A 151 8.89 6.77 1.18
N SER A 152 8.01 6.19 2.01
CA SER A 152 8.07 4.76 2.32
C SER A 152 7.89 3.89 1.07
N LEU A 153 6.98 4.28 0.19
CA LEU A 153 6.72 3.60 -1.07
C LEU A 153 7.88 3.77 -2.05
N LYS A 154 8.50 4.95 -2.11
CA LYS A 154 9.71 5.19 -2.92
C LYS A 154 10.88 4.32 -2.45
N GLN A 155 11.10 4.26 -1.14
CA GLN A 155 12.15 3.45 -0.54
C GLN A 155 11.91 1.96 -0.76
N TYR A 156 10.67 1.49 -0.54
CA TYR A 156 10.26 0.12 -0.84
C TYR A 156 10.52 -0.24 -2.31
N THR A 157 10.14 0.65 -3.24
CA THR A 157 10.35 0.44 -4.68
C THR A 157 11.84 0.34 -5.01
N SER A 158 12.66 1.26 -4.51
CA SER A 158 14.10 1.29 -4.80
C SER A 158 14.82 0.05 -4.24
N ILE A 159 14.52 -0.33 -2.99
CA ILE A 159 15.19 -1.45 -2.32
C ILE A 159 14.65 -2.78 -2.83
N LEU A 160 13.34 -3.00 -2.75
CA LEU A 160 12.78 -4.31 -3.05
C LEU A 160 12.70 -4.55 -4.55
N LEU A 161 12.05 -3.65 -5.29
CA LEU A 161 11.88 -3.86 -6.73
C LEU A 161 13.18 -3.61 -7.49
N GLY A 162 13.90 -2.54 -7.17
CA GLY A 162 15.19 -2.24 -7.79
C GLY A 162 16.28 -3.24 -7.41
N LYS A 163 16.72 -3.22 -6.15
CA LYS A 163 17.89 -4.02 -5.73
C LYS A 163 17.61 -5.51 -5.62
N ALA A 164 16.48 -5.91 -5.04
CA ALA A 164 16.23 -7.33 -4.77
C ALA A 164 15.68 -8.10 -5.98
N ILE A 165 14.77 -7.50 -6.76
CA ILE A 165 14.14 -8.17 -7.91
C ILE A 165 14.88 -7.87 -9.22
N LEU A 166 15.02 -6.60 -9.58
CA LEU A 166 15.65 -6.19 -10.85
C LEU A 166 17.18 -6.26 -10.81
N LYS A 167 17.78 -6.41 -9.62
CA LYS A 167 19.23 -6.45 -9.39
C LYS A 167 19.96 -5.24 -9.97
N GLN A 168 19.30 -4.09 -9.99
CA GLN A 168 19.83 -2.82 -10.51
C GLN A 168 19.49 -1.65 -9.58
N ASP A 169 20.33 -0.62 -9.60
CA ASP A 169 20.03 0.63 -8.90
C ASP A 169 18.98 1.43 -9.67
N VAL A 170 17.79 1.57 -9.09
CA VAL A 170 16.71 2.40 -9.62
C VAL A 170 16.80 3.78 -8.99
N ALA A 171 16.95 4.82 -9.82
CA ALA A 171 16.98 6.20 -9.37
C ALA A 171 15.69 6.59 -8.64
N LEU A 172 15.80 7.38 -7.57
CA LEU A 172 14.63 7.81 -6.76
C LEU A 172 13.58 8.57 -7.56
N SER A 173 14.00 9.30 -8.60
CA SER A 173 13.08 9.99 -9.53
C SER A 173 12.21 9.03 -10.34
N SER A 174 12.65 7.78 -10.52
CA SER A 174 11.87 6.71 -11.19
C SER A 174 10.91 6.01 -10.22
N CYS A 175 11.07 6.21 -8.91
CA CYS A 175 10.20 5.66 -7.87
C CYS A 175 8.99 6.55 -7.55
N GLU A 176 8.85 7.70 -8.21
CA GLU A 176 7.71 8.62 -8.04
C GLU A 176 6.39 8.01 -8.54
N LEU A 177 5.26 8.47 -7.98
CA LEU A 177 3.92 7.88 -8.07
C LEU A 177 3.48 7.47 -9.51
N ILE A 178 3.88 8.23 -10.53
CA ILE A 178 3.61 7.95 -11.95
C ILE A 178 4.67 7.02 -12.56
N LYS A 179 5.95 7.39 -12.46
CA LYS A 179 7.08 6.67 -13.08
C LYS A 179 7.30 5.28 -12.47
N ARG A 180 6.94 5.10 -11.19
CA ARG A 180 7.02 3.84 -10.46
C ARG A 180 6.26 2.71 -11.15
N ARG A 181 5.21 3.02 -11.92
CA ARG A 181 4.43 2.02 -12.67
C ARG A 181 5.32 1.22 -13.62
N GLU A 182 6.27 1.89 -14.27
CA GLU A 182 7.23 1.26 -15.18
C GLU A 182 8.16 0.30 -14.43
N VAL A 183 8.70 0.75 -13.29
CA VAL A 183 9.55 -0.09 -12.41
C VAL A 183 8.79 -1.31 -11.90
N CYS A 184 7.52 -1.15 -11.50
CA CYS A 184 6.66 -2.25 -11.10
C CYS A 184 6.42 -3.24 -12.26
N PHE A 185 6.23 -2.73 -13.48
CA PHE A 185 6.01 -3.57 -14.66
C PHE A 185 7.24 -4.39 -15.00
N GLN A 186 8.41 -3.75 -15.07
CA GLN A 186 9.69 -4.43 -15.28
C GLN A 186 9.96 -5.46 -14.18
N ALA A 187 9.66 -5.12 -12.92
CA ALA A 187 9.82 -6.06 -11.82
C ALA A 187 8.89 -7.27 -12.00
N ALA A 188 7.63 -7.07 -12.39
CA ALA A 188 6.69 -8.16 -12.62
C ALA A 188 7.14 -9.13 -13.72
N GLU A 189 7.76 -8.63 -14.79
CA GLU A 189 8.33 -9.49 -15.85
C GLU A 189 9.50 -10.36 -15.33
N ASN A 190 10.32 -9.82 -14.43
CA ASN A 190 11.47 -10.53 -13.85
C ASN A 190 11.09 -11.45 -12.67
N VAL A 191 9.94 -11.22 -12.02
CA VAL A 191 9.42 -12.03 -10.89
C VAL A 191 9.06 -13.47 -11.29
N VAL A 192 8.91 -13.77 -12.59
CA VAL A 192 8.68 -15.14 -13.10
C VAL A 192 9.80 -16.10 -12.66
N SER A 193 10.95 -15.58 -12.22
CA SER A 193 12.08 -16.34 -11.69
C SER A 193 12.12 -16.53 -10.16
N ILE A 194 11.20 -15.95 -9.38
CA ILE A 194 11.20 -16.10 -7.91
C ILE A 194 10.56 -17.45 -7.55
N PRO A 195 11.32 -18.42 -7.01
CA PRO A 195 10.76 -19.71 -6.62
C PRO A 195 9.76 -19.51 -5.45
N LEU A 196 8.53 -20.00 -5.65
CA LEU A 196 7.42 -19.84 -4.69
C LEU A 196 7.73 -20.51 -3.35
N THR A 197 8.49 -21.60 -3.37
CA THR A 197 9.08 -22.24 -2.20
C THR A 197 10.56 -21.87 -2.12
N GLU A 198 11.04 -21.47 -0.94
CA GLU A 198 12.44 -21.78 -0.63
C GLU A 198 12.46 -23.31 -0.71
N GLU A 199 13.11 -23.89 -1.72
CA GLU A 199 13.57 -25.26 -1.56
C GLU A 199 14.55 -25.24 -0.39
N GLN A 200 14.01 -25.30 0.83
CA GLN A 200 14.58 -26.13 1.87
C GLN A 200 14.37 -27.59 1.46
N GLN A 201 14.84 -27.97 0.27
CA GLN A 201 15.63 -29.17 0.27
C GLN A 201 16.89 -28.75 1.03
N ALA A 202 16.83 -28.89 2.36
CA ALA A 202 18.01 -29.36 3.06
C ALA A 202 18.47 -30.54 2.22
N SER A 203 19.48 -30.30 1.38
CA SER A 203 19.92 -31.25 0.38
C SER A 203 19.99 -32.59 1.10
N PRO A 204 19.27 -33.65 0.68
CA PRO A 204 19.34 -34.94 1.37
C PRO A 204 20.80 -35.41 1.51
N ILE A 205 21.69 -34.87 0.67
CA ILE A 205 23.15 -34.96 0.71
C ILE A 205 23.76 -34.55 2.07
N LYS A 206 23.25 -33.53 2.78
CA LYS A 206 23.83 -33.10 4.07
C LYS A 206 23.54 -34.09 5.18
N ASP A 207 22.30 -34.56 5.29
CA ASP A 207 21.94 -35.60 6.26
C ASP A 207 22.57 -36.95 5.87
N PHE A 208 22.58 -37.28 4.56
CA PHE A 208 23.25 -38.47 4.03
C PHE A 208 24.76 -38.47 4.28
N SER A 209 25.42 -37.30 4.25
CA SER A 209 26.85 -37.18 4.56
C SER A 209 27.16 -37.54 6.02
N ALA A 210 26.27 -37.18 6.96
CA ALA A 210 26.43 -37.55 8.35
C ALA A 210 26.25 -39.06 8.53
N TYR A 211 25.23 -39.67 7.90
CA TYR A 211 25.03 -41.13 7.94
C TYR A 211 26.18 -41.92 7.30
N ILE A 212 26.74 -41.44 6.18
CA ILE A 212 27.94 -42.04 5.58
C ILE A 212 29.13 -41.94 6.56
N MET A 213 29.35 -40.78 7.17
CA MET A 213 30.46 -40.60 8.12
C MET A 213 30.34 -41.54 9.33
N TYR A 214 29.14 -41.71 9.89
CA TYR A 214 28.90 -42.68 10.96
C TYR A 214 29.12 -44.12 10.50
N SER A 215 28.69 -44.47 9.28
CA SER A 215 28.92 -45.81 8.71
C SER A 215 30.40 -46.10 8.50
N VAL A 216 31.19 -45.13 8.05
CA VAL A 216 32.64 -45.29 7.85
C VAL A 216 33.36 -45.45 9.18
N MET A 217 33.02 -44.65 10.20
CA MET A 217 33.60 -44.78 11.53
C MET A 217 33.30 -46.13 12.17
N PHE A 218 32.08 -46.66 12.00
CA PHE A 218 31.73 -48.00 12.45
C PHE A 218 32.58 -49.09 11.77
N LEU A 219 32.81 -48.96 10.46
CA LEU A 219 33.59 -49.92 9.69
C LEU A 219 35.08 -49.93 10.10
N ILE A 220 35.66 -48.75 10.39
CA ILE A 220 37.02 -48.63 10.90
C ILE A 220 37.17 -49.32 12.26
N VAL A 221 36.21 -49.13 13.17
CA VAL A 221 36.22 -49.80 14.47
C VAL A 221 36.15 -51.32 14.31
N LEU A 222 35.31 -51.80 13.40
CA LEU A 222 35.13 -53.23 13.14
C LEU A 222 36.41 -53.86 12.55
N ILE A 223 37.05 -53.19 11.59
CA ILE A 223 38.36 -53.59 11.07
C ILE A 223 39.42 -53.57 12.17
N GLY A 224 39.44 -52.55 13.02
CA GLY A 224 40.36 -52.45 14.16
C GLY A 224 40.21 -53.63 15.13
N VAL A 225 38.97 -54.05 15.42
CA VAL A 225 38.69 -55.23 16.25
C VAL A 225 39.17 -56.53 15.59
N ILE A 226 38.98 -56.67 14.27
CA ILE A 226 39.47 -57.84 13.52
C ILE A 226 40.99 -57.90 13.56
N ILE A 227 41.68 -56.78 13.29
CA ILE A 227 43.14 -56.70 13.33
C ILE A 227 43.66 -56.98 14.74
N TYR A 228 43.03 -56.42 15.77
CA TYR A 228 43.38 -56.69 17.17
C TYR A 228 43.25 -58.17 17.50
N ARG A 229 42.16 -58.83 17.08
CA ARG A 229 42.00 -60.28 17.24
C ARG A 229 43.08 -61.07 16.49
N LEU A 230 43.38 -60.69 15.26
CA LEU A 230 44.42 -61.34 14.45
C LEU A 230 45.80 -61.22 15.11
N PHE A 231 46.14 -60.03 15.61
CA PHE A 231 47.39 -59.78 16.30
C PHE A 231 47.49 -60.60 17.59
N LYS A 232 46.39 -60.70 18.35
CA LYS A 232 46.31 -61.53 19.56
C LYS A 232 46.48 -63.02 19.26
N VAL A 233 46.01 -63.52 18.11
CA VAL A 233 46.17 -64.92 17.70
C VAL A 233 47.57 -65.22 17.16
N LEU A 234 48.24 -64.23 16.55
CA LEU A 234 49.57 -64.40 15.97
C LEU A 234 50.71 -64.22 16.98
N PHE A 235 50.51 -63.38 18.00
CA PHE A 235 51.57 -62.98 18.94
C PHE A 235 51.25 -63.27 20.42
N GLY A 236 50.10 -63.88 20.72
CA GLY A 236 49.72 -64.35 22.05
C GLY A 236 49.23 -65.78 22.00
#